data_AF-A0A508WZ25-F1
#
_entry.id   AF-A0A508WZ25-F1
#
_cell.length_a   1.000
_cell.length_b   1.000
_cell.length_c   1.000
_cell.angle_alpha   90.00
_cell.angle_beta   90.00
_cell.angle_gamma   90.00
#
_symmetry.space_group_name_H-M   'P 1'
#
loop_
_entity.id
_entity.type
_entity.pdbx_description
1 polymer ?
#
loop_
_entity_poly.entity_id
_entity_poly.type
_entity_poly.pdbx_seq_one_letter_code
_entity_poly.pdbx_strand_id
1 'polypeptide(L)' 'MLARIRRLKGQMEAVERALDAGESCGDILNLVASVRGAVNGLTVELIEDHIRGHVAGHDTQVEREEGAAELIEIVRRYLK' A
#
# COMPACT_ATOMS: atom_id res chain seq x y z
N MET A 1 -4.01 0.81 -10.46
CA MET A 1 -4.33 0.31 -9.09
C MET A 1 -4.90 -1.10 -9.02
N LEU A 2 -6.05 -1.42 -9.66
CA LEU A 2 -6.71 -2.74 -9.52
C LEU A 2 -5.80 -3.96 -9.84
N ALA A 3 -4.91 -3.84 -10.82
CA ALA A 3 -3.95 -4.90 -11.15
C ALA A 3 -3.00 -5.22 -9.98
N ARG A 4 -2.58 -4.22 -9.19
CA ARG A 4 -1.73 -4.42 -8.00
C ARG A 4 -2.48 -5.13 -6.89
N ILE A 5 -3.74 -4.78 -6.66
CA ILE A 5 -4.61 -5.48 -5.70
C ILE A 5 -4.77 -6.95 -6.09
N ARG A 6 -5.02 -7.24 -7.38
CA ARG A 6 -5.11 -8.63 -7.88
C ARG A 6 -3.81 -9.40 -7.65
N ARG A 7 -2.65 -8.77 -7.88
CA ARG A 7 -1.34 -9.38 -7.60
C ARG A 7 -1.15 -9.67 -6.10
N LEU A 8 -1.45 -8.71 -5.23
CA LEU A 8 -1.38 -8.88 -3.77
C LEU A 8 -2.27 -10.03 -3.29
N LYS A 9 -3.49 -10.15 -3.83
CA LYS A 9 -4.38 -11.29 -3.55
C LYS A 9 -3.70 -12.62 -3.88
N GLY A 10 -3.13 -12.75 -5.07
CA GLY A 10 -2.40 -13.96 -5.46
C GLY A 10 -1.17 -14.25 -4.59
N GLN A 11 -0.47 -13.22 -4.10
CA GLN A 11 0.63 -13.40 -3.16
C GLN A 11 0.14 -13.90 -1.78
N MET A 12 -1.00 -13.41 -1.29
CA MET A 12 -1.61 -13.92 -0.06
C MET A 12 -2.08 -15.37 -0.20
N GLU A 13 -2.71 -15.72 -1.31
CA GLU A 13 -3.09 -17.11 -1.60
C GLU A 13 -1.86 -18.03 -1.69
N ALA A 14 -0.71 -17.52 -2.14
CA ALA A 14 0.54 -18.28 -2.12
C ALA A 14 1.07 -18.52 -0.69
N VAL A 15 0.95 -17.54 0.19
CA VAL A 15 1.30 -17.70 1.63
C VAL A 15 0.40 -18.76 2.28
N GLU A 16 -0.90 -18.71 2.04
CA GLU A 16 -1.87 -19.68 2.56
C GLU A 16 -1.53 -21.11 2.10
N ARG A 17 -1.28 -21.32 0.80
CA ARG A 17 -0.89 -22.63 0.27
C ARG A 17 0.43 -23.15 0.86
N ALA A 18 1.43 -22.27 1.04
CA ALA A 18 2.71 -22.66 1.62
C ALA A 18 2.58 -23.12 3.08
N LEU A 19 1.71 -22.44 3.85
CA LEU A 19 1.37 -22.84 5.21
C LEU A 19 0.66 -24.21 5.25
N ASP A 20 -0.36 -24.40 4.41
CA ASP A 20 -1.11 -25.66 4.33
C ASP A 20 -0.23 -26.83 3.88
N ALA A 21 0.72 -26.58 2.98
CA ALA A 21 1.69 -27.57 2.52
C ALA A 21 2.80 -27.87 3.54
N GLY A 22 2.88 -27.13 4.65
CA GLY A 22 3.94 -27.28 5.65
C GLY A 22 5.33 -26.92 5.13
N GLU A 23 5.43 -25.91 4.25
CA GLU A 23 6.70 -25.42 3.75
C GLU A 23 7.61 -24.87 4.87
N SER A 24 8.89 -24.67 4.56
CA SER A 24 9.85 -24.20 5.54
C SER A 24 9.51 -22.78 6.02
N CYS A 25 9.84 -22.47 7.28
CA CYS A 25 9.68 -21.11 7.80
C CYS A 25 10.43 -20.07 6.95
N GLY A 26 11.56 -20.43 6.34
CA GLY A 26 12.33 -19.55 5.47
C GLY A 26 11.57 -19.16 4.20
N ASP A 27 10.89 -20.13 3.57
CA ASP A 27 10.11 -19.90 2.35
C ASP A 27 8.87 -19.05 2.65
N ILE A 28 8.18 -19.34 3.76
CA ILE A 28 7.04 -18.54 4.22
C ILE A 28 7.48 -17.10 4.52
N LEU A 29 8.62 -16.90 5.21
CA LEU A 29 9.16 -15.58 5.49
C LEU A 29 9.50 -14.80 4.21
N ASN A 30 10.04 -15.47 3.18
CA ASN A 30 10.31 -14.86 1.88
C ASN A 30 9.02 -14.43 1.17
N LEU A 31 7.97 -15.25 1.21
CA LEU A 31 6.66 -14.90 0.63
C LEU A 31 6.05 -13.69 1.36
N VAL A 32 6.05 -13.69 2.69
CA VAL A 32 5.54 -12.57 3.49
C VAL A 32 6.37 -11.29 3.26
N ALA A 33 7.69 -11.39 3.14
CA ALA A 33 8.54 -10.26 2.80
C ALA A 33 8.20 -9.66 1.43
N SER A 34 7.89 -10.52 0.45
CA SER A 34 7.44 -10.12 -0.89
C SER A 34 6.07 -9.42 -0.86
N VAL A 35 5.13 -9.92 -0.05
CA VAL A 35 3.84 -9.24 0.19
C VAL A 35 4.07 -7.86 0.80
N ARG A 36 4.89 -7.76 1.86
CA ARG A 36 5.21 -6.49 2.51
C ARG A 36 5.79 -5.48 1.52
N GLY A 37 6.72 -5.90 0.66
CA GLY A 37 7.29 -5.03 -0.38
C GLY A 37 6.24 -4.53 -1.37
N ALA A 38 5.32 -5.40 -1.80
CA ALA A 38 4.24 -5.04 -2.71
C ALA A 38 3.23 -4.07 -2.08
N VAL A 39 2.90 -4.25 -0.78
CA VAL A 39 2.05 -3.32 -0.03
C VAL A 39 2.72 -1.96 0.08
N ASN A 40 3.99 -1.89 0.46
CA ASN A 40 4.74 -0.63 0.53
C ASN A 40 4.74 0.11 -0.81
N GLY A 41 4.97 -0.62 -1.91
CA GLY A 41 4.92 -0.04 -3.25
C GLY A 41 3.54 0.49 -3.65
N LEU A 42 2.46 -0.16 -3.18
CA LEU A 42 1.08 0.33 -3.39
C LEU A 42 0.80 1.59 -2.56
N THR A 43 1.27 1.64 -1.31
CA THR A 43 1.11 2.80 -0.44
C THR A 43 1.76 4.05 -1.02
N VAL A 44 2.98 3.92 -1.57
CA VAL A 44 3.67 5.05 -2.21
C VAL A 44 2.88 5.58 -3.40
N GLU A 45 2.36 4.71 -4.27
CA GLU A 45 1.52 5.13 -5.40
C GLU A 45 0.24 5.85 -4.95
N LEU A 46 -0.44 5.34 -3.91
CA LEU A 46 -1.64 5.99 -3.37
C LEU A 46 -1.36 7.39 -2.82
N ILE A 47 -0.23 7.56 -2.13
CA ILE A 47 0.20 8.86 -1.63
C ILE A 47 0.47 9.81 -2.81
N GLU A 48 1.15 9.33 -3.84
CA GLU A 48 1.46 10.11 -5.04
C GLU A 48 0.18 10.54 -5.79
N ASP A 49 -0.76 9.62 -5.98
CA ASP A 49 -2.07 9.90 -6.59
C ASP A 49 -2.86 10.92 -5.75
N HIS A 50 -2.84 10.80 -4.41
CA HIS A 50 -3.48 11.76 -3.51
C HIS A 50 -2.86 13.16 -3.61
N ILE A 51 -1.53 13.25 -3.65
CA ILE A 51 -0.83 14.54 -3.83
C ILE A 51 -1.25 15.17 -5.15
N ARG A 52 -1.26 14.42 -6.26
CA ARG A 52 -1.61 14.98 -7.56
C ARG A 52 -3.09 15.36 -7.66
N GLY A 53 -3.98 14.54 -7.12
CA GLY A 53 -5.42 14.75 -7.22
C GLY A 53 -5.94 15.81 -6.25
N HIS A 54 -5.54 15.72 -4.98
CA HIS A 54 -6.17 16.48 -3.90
C HIS A 54 -5.29 17.58 -3.30
N VAL A 55 -3.99 17.61 -3.61
CA VAL A 55 -3.09 18.67 -3.09
C VAL A 55 -2.66 19.62 -4.21
N ALA A 56 -2.19 19.08 -5.34
CA ALA A 56 -1.73 19.88 -6.47
C ALA A 56 -2.83 20.13 -7.52
N GLY A 57 -3.85 19.26 -7.56
CA GLY A 57 -4.86 19.24 -8.62
C GLY A 57 -6.11 20.10 -8.36
N HIS A 58 -6.33 20.59 -7.14
CA HIS A 58 -7.49 21.42 -6.82
C HIS A 58 -7.27 22.91 -7.13
N ASP A 59 -8.32 23.54 -7.65
CA ASP A 59 -8.32 24.93 -8.08
C ASP A 59 -8.27 25.89 -6.88
N THR A 60 -9.03 25.60 -5.82
CA THR A 60 -9.10 26.50 -4.67
C THR A 60 -8.02 26.20 -3.64
N GLN A 61 -7.57 27.24 -2.94
CA GLN A 61 -6.59 27.07 -1.86
C GLN A 61 -7.15 26.26 -0.69
N VAL A 62 -8.43 26.42 -0.38
CA VAL A 62 -9.10 25.68 0.70
C VAL A 62 -9.07 24.17 0.44
N GLU A 63 -9.45 23.72 -0.75
CA GLU A 63 -9.42 22.30 -1.11
C GLU A 63 -8.00 21.72 -1.07
N ARG A 64 -6.98 22.50 -1.51
CA ARG A 64 -5.58 22.06 -1.41
C ARG A 64 -5.10 21.94 0.03
N GLU A 65 -5.50 22.86 0.91
CA GLU A 65 -5.16 22.82 2.34
C GLU A 65 -5.82 21.62 3.04
N GLU A 66 -7.07 21.32 2.69
CA GLU A 66 -7.79 20.12 3.17
C GLU A 66 -7.07 18.83 2.72
N GLY A 67 -6.77 18.69 1.43
CA GLY A 67 -6.04 17.52 0.92
C GLY A 67 -4.66 17.33 1.55
N ALA A 68 -3.96 18.43 1.87
CA ALA A 68 -2.69 18.39 2.58
C ALA A 68 -2.85 17.96 4.05
N ALA A 69 -3.88 18.44 4.74
CA ALA A 69 -4.19 18.04 6.11
C ALA A 69 -4.52 16.53 6.19
N GLU A 70 -5.32 16.02 5.25
CA GLU A 70 -5.60 14.59 5.15
C GLU A 70 -4.33 13.75 4.98
N LEU A 71 -3.42 14.19 4.08
CA LEU A 71 -2.16 13.49 3.86
C LEU A 71 -1.27 13.49 5.11
N ILE A 72 -1.20 14.60 5.85
CA ILE A 72 -0.43 14.70 7.09
C ILE A 72 -0.93 13.68 8.12
N GLU A 73 -2.25 13.54 8.28
CA GLU A 73 -2.84 12.57 9.20
C GLU A 73 -2.56 11.12 8.78
N ILE A 74 -2.62 10.83 7.48
CA ILE A 74 -2.23 9.52 6.94
C ILE A 74 -0.75 9.22 7.28
N VAL A 75 0.16 10.14 6.95
CA VAL A 75 1.61 9.96 7.20
C VAL A 75 1.90 9.76 8.69
N ARG A 76 1.25 10.52 9.59
CA ARG A 76 1.38 10.34 11.04
C ARG A 76 0.94 8.96 11.52
N ARG A 77 -0.14 8.41 10.94
CA ARG A 77 -0.63 7.07 11.30
C ARG A 77 0.30 5.97 10.79
N TYR A 78 0.94 6.15 9.64
CA TYR A 78 1.87 5.17 9.06
C TYR A 78 3.28 5.19 9.67
N LEU A 79 3.75 6.34 10.15
CA LEU A 79 5.10 6.50 10.75
C LEU A 79 5.10 6.44 12.28
N LYS A 80 3.97 6.11 12.91
CA LYS A 80 3.93 5.67 14.31
C LYS A 80 4.44 4.24 14.42
#